data_AF-A0A447QLB9-F1
#
_entry.id   AF-A0A447QLB9-F1
#
_cell.length_a   1.000
_cell.length_b   1.000
_cell.length_c   1.000
_cell.angle_alpha   90.00
_cell.angle_beta   90.00
_cell.angle_gamma   90.00
#
_symmetry.space_group_name_H-M   'P 1'
#
loop_
_entity.id
_entity.type
_entity.pdbx_description
1 polymer ?
#
loop_
_entity_poly.entity_id
_entity_poly.type
_entity_poly.pdbx_seq_one_letter_code
_entity_poly.pdbx_strand_id
1 'polypeptide(L)'
;MSQEPQVLQLLPLPPSDEGELKKTAWDYLYEPDPKVLLDTLLRRYVESQVYQGVVENLASEQAARMVAMKAATDNGGSLIKELQLVYNKARQASITQELTEIVSGASAV
;
A
#
# COMPACT_ATOMS: atom_id res chain seq x y z
N MET A 1 11.08 0.08 -2.50
CA MET A 1 9.67 -0.24 -2.21
C MET A 1 8.81 0.81 -2.89
N SER A 2 8.70 0.73 -4.22
CA SER A 2 7.86 1.62 -5.03
C SER A 2 6.85 0.72 -5.74
N GLN A 3 5.57 1.00 -5.57
CA GLN A 3 4.50 0.39 -6.33
C GLN A 3 4.10 1.41 -7.39
N GLU A 4 4.43 1.12 -8.65
CA GLU A 4 4.13 2.00 -9.76
C GLU A 4 2.88 1.52 -10.49
N PRO A 5 1.91 2.42 -10.75
CA PRO A 5 0.72 2.03 -11.50
C PRO A 5 1.11 1.72 -12.94
N GLN A 6 0.78 0.51 -13.40
CA GLN A 6 0.99 0.08 -14.77
C GLN A 6 -0.35 -0.11 -15.49
N VAL A 7 -0.40 0.31 -16.75
CA VAL A 7 -1.56 0.11 -17.62
C VAL A 7 -1.18 -0.92 -18.67
N LEU A 8 -1.81 -2.10 -18.59
CA LEU A 8 -1.59 -3.20 -19.54
C LEU A 8 -2.78 -3.26 -20.50
N GLN A 9 -2.48 -3.23 -21.80
CA GLN A 9 -3.48 -3.50 -22.84
C GLN A 9 -3.76 -5.00 -22.90
N LEU A 10 -4.97 -5.41 -22.48
CA LEU A 10 -5.38 -6.82 -22.49
C LEU A 10 -5.80 -7.29 -23.88
N LEU A 11 -6.74 -6.56 -24.49
CA LEU A 11 -7.26 -6.82 -25.83
C LEU A 11 -7.60 -5.49 -26.52
N PRO A 12 -7.43 -5.39 -27.85
CA PRO A 12 -6.76 -6.34 -28.74
C PRO A 12 -5.26 -6.45 -28.43
N LEU A 13 -4.63 -7.59 -28.72
CA LEU A 13 -3.19 -7.75 -28.51
C LEU A 13 -2.43 -6.76 -29.41
N PRO A 14 -1.41 -6.06 -28.89
CA PRO A 14 -0.58 -5.19 -29.73
C PRO A 14 0.08 -6.03 -30.83
N PRO A 15 0.30 -5.46 -32.02
CA PRO A 15 1.04 -6.16 -33.07
C PRO A 15 2.44 -6.50 -32.54
N SER A 16 2.85 -7.76 -32.71
CA SER A 16 4.18 -8.20 -32.32
C SER A 16 5.23 -7.41 -33.09
N ASP A 17 6.22 -6.84 -32.40
CA ASP A 17 7.37 -6.14 -33.02
C ASP A 17 8.32 -7.09 -33.80
N GLU A 18 8.03 -8.40 -33.78
CA GLU A 18 8.72 -9.41 -34.58
C GLU A 18 8.33 -9.26 -36.06
N GLY A 19 9.07 -8.38 -36.75
CA GLY A 19 9.17 -8.38 -38.20
C GLY A 19 9.48 -9.80 -38.68
N GLU A 20 8.58 -10.32 -39.51
CA GLU A 20 8.55 -11.73 -39.95
C GLU A 20 8.33 -12.72 -38.80
N LEU A 21 7.06 -12.94 -38.47
CA LEU A 21 6.60 -14.30 -38.12
C LEU A 21 7.19 -15.24 -39.16
N LYS A 22 8.30 -15.91 -38.83
CA LYS A 22 8.88 -16.92 -39.71
C LYS A 22 7.73 -17.84 -40.10
N LYS A 23 7.44 -17.91 -41.40
CA LYS A 23 6.45 -18.82 -42.00
C LYS A 23 6.83 -20.30 -41.83
N THR A 24 7.52 -20.65 -40.76
CA THR A 24 7.56 -22.01 -40.27
C THR A 24 6.22 -22.23 -39.61
N ALA A 25 5.22 -22.60 -40.41
CA ALA A 25 3.99 -23.18 -39.87
C ALA A 25 4.42 -24.32 -38.97
N TRP A 26 4.33 -24.13 -37.65
CA TRP A 26 4.62 -25.19 -36.72
C TRP A 26 3.55 -26.26 -36.94
N ASP A 27 3.96 -27.42 -37.44
CA ASP A 27 3.09 -28.54 -37.75
C ASP A 27 2.73 -29.29 -36.46
N TYR A 28 2.10 -28.57 -35.52
CA TYR A 28 1.59 -29.14 -34.29
C TYR A 28 0.23 -29.77 -34.58
N LEU A 29 0.09 -31.06 -34.26
CA LEU A 29 -1.22 -31.70 -34.24
C LEU A 29 -1.97 -31.19 -33.01
N TYR A 30 -3.01 -30.38 -33.24
CA TYR A 30 -3.88 -29.88 -32.19
C TYR A 30 -5.02 -30.88 -31.94
N GLU A 31 -5.19 -31.28 -30.69
CA GLU A 31 -6.39 -31.97 -30.20
C GLU A 31 -6.99 -31.10 -29.09
N PRO A 32 -8.20 -30.51 -29.23
CA PRO A 32 -9.17 -30.53 -30.34
C PRO A 32 -8.84 -29.53 -31.48
N ASP A 33 -9.79 -29.22 -32.37
CA ASP A 33 -9.62 -28.25 -33.48
C ASP A 33 -8.99 -26.92 -33.01
N PRO A 34 -8.04 -26.34 -33.75
CA PRO A 34 -7.33 -25.13 -33.36
C PRO A 34 -8.23 -23.96 -32.96
N LYS A 35 -9.42 -23.81 -33.59
CA LYS A 35 -10.36 -22.72 -33.24
C LYS A 35 -10.94 -22.93 -31.85
N VAL A 36 -11.36 -24.16 -31.54
CA VAL A 36 -11.95 -24.51 -30.24
C VAL A 36 -10.91 -24.37 -29.13
N LEU A 37 -9.67 -24.77 -29.41
CA LEU A 37 -8.55 -24.58 -28.50
C LEU A 37 -8.28 -23.09 -28.25
N LEU A 38 -8.21 -22.28 -29.30
CA LEU A 38 -7.95 -20.85 -29.21
C LEU A 38 -9.04 -20.11 -28.41
N ASP A 39 -10.32 -20.40 -28.65
CA ASP A 39 -11.43 -19.80 -27.89
C ASP A 39 -11.32 -20.10 -26.40
N THR A 40 -10.93 -21.33 -26.06
CA THR A 40 -10.74 -21.75 -24.66
C THR A 40 -9.52 -21.08 -24.03
N LEU A 41 -8.41 -21.00 -24.77
CA LEU A 41 -7.17 -20.39 -24.29
C LEU A 41 -7.30 -18.88 -24.12
N LEU A 42 -7.96 -18.19 -25.05
CA LEU A 42 -8.19 -16.74 -24.95
C LEU A 42 -8.98 -16.39 -23.70
N ARG A 43 -10.03 -17.17 -23.38
CA ARG A 43 -10.80 -16.97 -22.15
C ARG A 43 -9.93 -17.15 -20.91
N ARG A 44 -9.16 -18.24 -20.83
CA ARG A 44 -8.25 -18.50 -19.69
C ARG A 44 -7.15 -17.46 -19.57
N TYR A 45 -6.66 -16.95 -20.70
CA TYR A 45 -5.65 -15.89 -20.74
C TYR A 45 -6.20 -14.62 -20.09
N VAL A 46 -7.39 -14.16 -20.48
CA VAL A 46 -8.02 -12.98 -19.88
C VAL A 46 -8.30 -13.19 -18.39
N GLU A 47 -8.85 -14.35 -18.01
CA GLU A 47 -9.09 -14.70 -16.61
C GLU A 47 -7.79 -14.66 -15.79
N SER A 48 -6.69 -15.19 -16.32
CA SER A 48 -5.37 -15.19 -15.67
C SER A 48 -4.79 -13.78 -15.52
N GLN A 49 -4.88 -12.94 -16.56
CA GLN A 49 -4.36 -11.58 -16.53
C GLN A 49 -5.10 -10.71 -15.50
N VAL A 50 -6.43 -10.81 -15.48
CA VAL A 50 -7.25 -10.09 -14.49
C VAL A 50 -6.95 -10.60 -13.08
N TYR A 51 -6.86 -11.92 -12.88
CA TYR A 51 -6.55 -12.50 -11.58
C TYR A 51 -5.18 -12.02 -11.06
N GLN A 52 -4.15 -12.04 -11.91
CA GLN A 52 -2.83 -11.52 -11.57
C GLN A 52 -2.90 -10.05 -11.14
N GLY A 53 -3.58 -9.20 -11.91
CA GLY A 53 -3.72 -7.77 -11.59
C GLY A 53 -4.41 -7.52 -10.24
N VAL A 54 -5.42 -8.31 -9.88
CA VAL A 54 -6.10 -8.22 -8.58
C VAL A 54 -5.17 -8.64 -7.44
N VAL A 55 -4.43 -9.73 -7.59
CA VAL A 55 -3.49 -10.21 -6.56
C VAL A 55 -2.34 -9.22 -6.35
N GLU A 56 -1.79 -8.65 -7.42
CA GLU A 56 -0.76 -7.61 -7.36
C GLU A 56 -1.27 -6.32 -6.72
N ASN A 57 -2.52 -5.93 -7.00
CA ASN A 57 -3.16 -4.79 -6.36
C ASN A 57 -3.29 -4.98 -4.85
N LEU A 58 -3.75 -6.16 -4.41
CA LEU A 58 -3.88 -6.49 -3.00
C LEU A 58 -2.51 -6.48 -2.29
N ALA A 59 -1.49 -7.08 -2.91
CA ALA A 59 -0.13 -7.06 -2.36
C ALA A 59 0.40 -5.61 -2.23
N SER A 60 0.16 -4.78 -3.24
CA SER A 60 0.53 -3.36 -3.25
C SER A 60 -0.19 -2.58 -2.15
N GLU A 61 -1.48 -2.85 -1.96
CA GLU A 61 -2.29 -2.24 -0.91
C GLU A 61 -1.75 -2.58 0.48
N GLN A 62 -1.44 -3.86 0.76
CA GLN A 62 -0.89 -4.26 2.05
C GLN A 62 0.48 -3.65 2.32
N ALA A 63 1.34 -3.55 1.30
CA ALA A 63 2.62 -2.89 1.41
C ALA A 63 2.47 -1.39 1.71
N ALA A 64 1.60 -0.68 0.98
CA ALA A 64 1.32 0.73 1.21
C ALA A 64 0.71 0.98 2.60
N ARG A 65 -0.22 0.12 3.02
CA ARG A 65 -0.85 0.16 4.36
C ARG A 65 0.19 0.00 5.45
N MET A 66 1.13 -0.93 5.31
CA MET A 66 2.20 -1.14 6.29
C MET A 66 3.07 0.12 6.46
N VAL A 67 3.45 0.76 5.35
CA VAL A 67 4.24 2.00 5.37
C VAL A 67 3.46 3.14 6.01
N ALA A 68 2.18 3.30 5.65
CA ALA A 68 1.31 4.34 6.22
C ALA A 68 1.11 4.15 7.74
N MET A 69 0.89 2.92 8.20
CA MET A 69 0.70 2.61 9.62
C MET A 69 1.98 2.79 10.42
N LYS A 70 3.14 2.47 9.83
CA LYS A 70 4.45 2.77 10.45
C LYS A 70 4.62 4.28 10.64
N ALA A 71 4.37 5.08 9.61
CA ALA A 71 4.43 6.54 9.70
C ALA A 71 3.43 7.10 10.74
N ALA A 72 2.20 6.56 10.78
CA ALA A 72 1.21 6.95 11.79
C ALA A 72 1.69 6.64 13.23
N THR A 73 2.31 5.48 13.44
CA THR A 73 2.86 5.07 14.74
C THR A 73 4.02 5.98 15.16
N ASP A 74 4.94 6.27 14.26
CA ASP A 74 6.09 7.15 14.51
C ASP A 74 5.65 8.59 14.85
N ASN A 75 4.64 9.09 14.13
CA ASN A 75 4.05 10.40 14.39
C ASN A 75 3.30 10.44 15.73
N GLY A 76 2.51 9.40 16.02
CA GLY A 76 1.82 9.26 17.31
C GLY A 76 2.80 9.20 18.48
N GLY A 77 3.89 8.45 18.34
CA GLY A 77 4.95 8.37 19.34
C GLY A 77 5.65 9.71 19.58
N SER A 78 5.85 10.50 18.52
CA SER A 78 6.40 11.86 18.63
C SER A 78 5.46 12.78 19.41
N LEU A 79 4.16 12.76 19.09
CA LEU A 79 3.16 13.57 19.77
C LEU A 79 3.03 13.21 21.27
N ILE A 80 3.06 11.93 21.61
CA ILE A 80 3.02 11.47 23.00
C ILE A 80 4.20 12.06 23.79
N LYS A 81 5.42 12.03 23.22
CA LYS A 81 6.61 12.57 23.88
C LYS A 81 6.48 14.08 24.12
N GLU A 82 5.97 14.81 23.14
CA GLU A 82 5.75 16.25 23.25
C GLU A 82 4.72 16.58 24.34
N LEU A 83 3.57 15.91 24.31
CA LEU A 83 2.52 16.09 25.31
C LEU A 83 2.99 15.72 26.72
N GLN A 84 3.86 14.72 26.85
CA GLN A 84 4.44 14.33 28.14
C GLN A 84 5.38 15.42 28.71
N LEU A 85 6.13 16.11 27.86
CA LEU A 85 6.94 17.27 28.29
C LEU A 85 6.04 18.43 28.75
N VAL A 86 4.97 18.72 28.01
CA VAL A 86 3.98 19.74 28.39
C VAL A 86 3.30 19.38 29.72
N TYR A 87 2.88 18.12 29.89
CA TYR A 87 2.27 17.63 31.11
C TYR A 87 3.18 17.80 32.33
N ASN A 88 4.46 17.43 32.21
CA ASN A 88 5.41 17.58 33.31
C ASN A 88 5.65 19.05 33.69
N LYS A 89 5.73 19.95 32.70
CA LYS A 89 5.83 21.40 32.95
C LYS A 89 4.58 21.93 33.65
N ALA A 90 3.39 21.58 33.16
CA ALA A 90 2.12 21.99 33.78
C ALA A 90 1.99 21.47 35.21
N ARG A 91 2.40 20.21 35.45
CA ARG A 91 2.43 19.61 36.79
C ARG A 91 3.34 20.39 37.74
N GLN A 92 4.55 20.73 37.30
CA GLN A 92 5.49 21.52 38.11
C GLN A 92 4.92 22.91 38.41
N ALA A 93 4.34 23.58 37.42
CA ALA A 93 3.71 24.88 37.61
C ALA A 93 2.55 24.83 38.62
N SER A 94 1.70 23.79 38.56
CA SER A 94 0.61 23.57 39.52
C SER A 94 1.14 23.40 40.95
N ILE A 95 2.17 22.56 41.15
CA ILE A 95 2.80 22.35 42.47
C ILE A 95 3.37 23.68 43.00
N THR A 96 4.08 24.44 42.17
CA THR A 96 4.63 25.75 42.57
C THR A 96 3.53 26.74 42.93
N GLN A 97 2.43 26.76 42.18
CA GLN A 97 1.28 27.61 42.46
C GLN A 97 0.64 27.26 43.80
N GLU A 98 0.33 25.98 44.03
CA GLU A 98 -0.24 25.49 45.30
C GLU A 98 0.67 25.83 46.48
N LEU A 99 1.99 25.63 46.36
CA LEU A 99 2.94 26.01 47.41
C LEU A 99 2.96 27.52 47.67
N THR A 100 2.89 28.33 46.61
CA THR A 100 2.87 29.81 46.74
C THR A 100 1.59 30.26 47.45
N GLU A 101 0.45 29.64 47.13
CA GLU A 101 -0.84 29.90 47.79
C GLU A 101 -0.79 29.52 49.29
N ILE A 102 -0.20 28.37 49.63
CA ILE A 102 -0.02 27.95 51.04
C ILE A 102 0.86 28.94 51.81
N VAL A 103 2.01 29.35 51.26
CA VAL A 103 2.94 30.28 51.93
C VAL A 103 2.32 31.67 52.08
N SER A 104 1.64 32.16 51.04
CA SER A 104 0.94 33.45 51.09
C SER A 104 -0.19 33.44 52.12
N GLY A 105 -0.95 32.35 52.22
CA GLY A 105 -2.00 32.19 53.23
C GLY A 105 -1.45 32.11 54.65
N ALA A 106 -0.34 31.40 54.85
CA ALA A 106 0.33 31.31 56.15
C ALA A 106 0.95 32.64 56.62
N SER A 107 1.39 33.49 55.68
CA SER A 107 1.98 34.81 56.00
C SER A 107 0.95 35.92 56.22
N ALA A 108 -0.32 35.67 55.89
CA ALA A 108 -1.42 36.61 56.06
C ALA A 108 -2.16 36.46 57.40
N VAL A 109 -1.71 35.53 58.26
CA VAL A 109 -2.16 35.32 59.65
C VAL A 109 -1.08 35.81 60.59
#